data_AF-A0A352S7P0-F1
#
_entry.id   AF-A0A352S7P0-F1
#
_cell.length_a   1.000
_cell.length_b   1.000
_cell.length_c   1.000
_cell.angle_alpha   90.00
_cell.angle_beta   90.00
_cell.angle_gamma   90.00
#
_symmetry.space_group_name_H-M   'P 1'
#
loop_
_entity.id
_entity.type
_entity.pdbx_description
1 polymer ?
#
loop_
_entity_poly.entity_id
_entity_poly.type
_entity_poly.pdbx_seq_one_letter_code
_entity_poly.pdbx_strand_id
1 'polypeptide(L)'
;VVKTGRAEFVALDRKLVTTVPDDGAKVHVHPYARRRFDGLRADTPEERTEHTADGTPYTVKTHILGSAPAKLPIPEPQCPELGDLIQQLEQLPAPDRFRRITHLLVDAGACDFTWVDPTPDKIIETPPAISFTVETTKFAGRVTVLYDRAGDVYAVELRRDDELVDRHDEVYFDSLGEVLERLIDDGRWRQ
;
A
#
# COMPACT_ATOMS: atom_id res chain seq x y z
N VAL A 1 -7.05 30.17 -2.78
CA VAL A 1 -5.90 30.11 -1.84
C VAL A 1 -6.45 30.34 -0.45
N VAL A 2 -6.02 29.57 0.54
CA VAL A 2 -6.50 29.67 1.93
C VAL A 2 -5.36 30.18 2.81
N LYS A 3 -5.65 31.16 3.65
CA LYS A 3 -4.70 31.68 4.63
C LYS A 3 -4.68 30.78 5.86
N THR A 4 -3.54 30.17 6.18
CA THR A 4 -3.35 29.29 7.34
C THR A 4 -2.63 29.99 8.50
N GLY A 5 -1.89 31.07 8.22
CA GLY A 5 -1.14 31.84 9.21
C GLY A 5 -1.00 33.30 8.80
N ARG A 6 -0.24 34.11 9.55
CA ARG A 6 -0.11 35.56 9.28
C ARG A 6 0.37 35.86 7.86
N ALA A 7 1.32 35.07 7.37
CA ALA A 7 1.88 35.12 6.01
C ALA A 7 1.98 33.72 5.38
N GLU A 8 1.17 32.76 5.85
CA GLU A 8 1.16 31.39 5.33
C GLU A 8 -0.13 31.14 4.56
N PHE A 9 0.03 30.53 3.40
CA PHE A 9 -1.06 30.28 2.48
C PHE A 9 -0.89 28.90 1.86
N VAL A 10 -2.01 28.22 1.65
CA VAL A 10 -2.06 26.95 0.91
C VAL A 10 -2.92 27.11 -0.34
N ALA A 11 -2.43 26.57 -1.45
CA ALA A 11 -3.21 26.43 -2.66
C ALA A 11 -4.04 25.14 -2.55
N LEU A 12 -5.36 25.25 -2.75
CA LEU A 12 -6.23 24.08 -2.85
C LEU A 12 -6.44 23.75 -4.32
N ASP A 13 -6.35 22.47 -4.68
CA ASP A 13 -6.77 22.00 -5.99
C ASP A 13 -8.30 22.12 -6.08
N ARG A 14 -8.79 22.88 -7.07
CA ARG A 14 -10.21 23.14 -7.27
C ARG A 14 -11.03 21.86 -7.47
N LYS A 15 -10.41 20.77 -7.94
CA LYS A 15 -11.07 19.47 -8.10
C LYS A 15 -11.36 18.76 -6.78
N LEU A 16 -10.68 19.14 -5.70
CA LEU A 16 -10.79 18.54 -4.37
C LEU A 16 -11.60 19.41 -3.40
N VAL A 17 -12.07 20.58 -3.84
CA VAL A 17 -12.89 21.47 -3.01
C VAL A 17 -14.36 21.16 -3.23
N THR A 18 -15.10 20.90 -2.15
CA THR A 18 -16.54 20.62 -2.19
C THR A 18 -17.38 21.80 -2.71
N THR A 19 -16.97 23.03 -2.41
CA THR A 19 -17.59 24.26 -2.92
C THR A 19 -16.57 25.38 -2.91
N VAL A 20 -16.53 26.21 -3.96
CA VAL A 20 -15.65 27.38 -3.98
C VAL A 20 -16.11 28.36 -2.88
N PRO A 21 -15.29 28.60 -1.84
CA PRO A 21 -15.69 29.47 -0.74
C PRO A 21 -15.67 30.93 -1.18
N ASP A 22 -16.59 31.73 -0.65
CA ASP A 22 -16.54 33.18 -0.77
C ASP A 22 -15.30 33.76 -0.06
N ASP A 23 -14.87 34.95 -0.48
CA ASP A 23 -13.76 35.64 0.15
C ASP A 23 -14.03 35.90 1.64
N GLY A 24 -13.10 35.44 2.48
CA GLY A 24 -13.20 35.54 3.94
C GLY A 24 -13.96 34.40 4.62
N ALA A 25 -14.53 33.45 3.87
CA ALA A 25 -15.16 32.28 4.45
C ALA A 25 -14.14 31.38 5.16
N LYS A 26 -14.57 30.81 6.29
CA LYS A 26 -13.78 29.77 7.00
C LYS A 26 -13.99 28.44 6.31
N VAL A 27 -12.89 27.78 5.97
CA VAL A 27 -12.90 26.44 5.39
C VAL A 27 -12.43 25.43 6.41
N HIS A 28 -13.04 24.25 6.39
CA HIS A 28 -12.56 23.10 7.13
C HIS A 28 -11.74 22.22 6.19
N VAL A 29 -10.54 21.82 6.62
CA VAL A 29 -9.61 21.02 5.81
C VAL A 29 -9.37 19.71 6.54
N HIS A 30 -9.67 18.59 5.87
CA HIS A 30 -9.30 17.26 6.33
C HIS A 30 -8.01 16.84 5.63
N PRO A 31 -6.85 16.85 6.30
CA PRO A 31 -5.62 16.39 5.68
C PRO A 31 -5.68 14.88 5.49
N TYR A 32 -5.12 14.41 4.37
CA TYR A 32 -4.93 12.99 4.14
C TYR A 32 -4.10 12.38 5.28
N ALA A 33 -4.51 11.19 5.72
CA ALA A 33 -3.84 10.42 6.75
C ALA A 33 -3.56 9.02 6.24
N ARG A 34 -2.28 8.65 6.20
CA ARG A 34 -1.85 7.30 5.87
C ARG A 34 -2.42 6.29 6.87
N ARG A 35 -2.94 5.18 6.37
CA ARG A 35 -3.57 4.12 7.17
C ARG A 35 -2.86 2.79 6.96
N ARG A 36 -3.07 1.88 7.91
CA ARG A 36 -2.69 0.46 7.79
C ARG A 36 -3.89 -0.36 7.33
N PHE A 37 -3.67 -1.63 7.02
CA PHE A 37 -4.73 -2.57 6.63
C PHE A 37 -5.75 -2.86 7.75
N ASP A 38 -5.43 -2.55 9.01
CA ASP A 38 -6.37 -2.60 10.14
C ASP A 38 -7.27 -1.34 10.25
N GLY A 39 -7.13 -0.39 9.32
CA GLY A 39 -7.89 0.86 9.29
C GLY A 39 -7.37 1.96 10.23
N LEU A 40 -6.44 1.64 11.13
CA LEU A 40 -5.80 2.61 12.01
C LEU A 40 -4.80 3.46 11.23
N ARG A 41 -4.48 4.64 11.77
CA ARG A 41 -3.48 5.51 11.15
C ARG A 41 -2.10 4.86 11.26
N ALA A 42 -1.25 5.10 10.28
CA ALA A 42 0.12 4.58 10.26
C ALA A 42 0.96 5.03 11.47
N ASP A 43 0.64 6.19 12.06
CA ASP A 43 1.26 6.72 13.28
C ASP A 43 0.68 6.13 14.59
N THR A 44 -0.27 5.19 14.50
CA THR A 44 -0.85 4.53 15.67
C THR A 44 0.15 3.56 16.28
N PRO A 45 0.49 3.68 17.57
CA PRO A 45 1.49 2.82 18.21
C PRO A 45 1.13 1.33 18.14
N GLU A 46 2.14 0.49 18.01
CA GLU A 46 1.99 -0.96 18.13
C GLU A 46 2.18 -1.38 19.59
N GLU A 47 1.28 -2.21 20.10
CA GLU A 47 1.38 -2.80 21.43
C GLU A 47 1.60 -4.30 21.28
N ARG A 48 2.66 -4.83 21.90
CA ARG A 48 2.96 -6.27 21.92
C ARG A 48 3.25 -6.72 23.34
N THR A 49 2.64 -7.83 23.75
CA THR A 49 3.01 -8.50 25.00
C THR A 49 4.22 -9.38 24.73
N GLU A 50 5.30 -9.10 25.44
CA GLU A 50 6.51 -9.92 25.47
C GLU A 50 6.68 -10.54 26.85
N HIS A 51 7.39 -11.66 26.93
CA HIS A 51 7.64 -12.35 28.20
C HIS A 51 9.11 -12.24 28.56
N THR A 52 9.40 -11.96 29.82
CA THR A 52 10.78 -12.03 30.35
C THR A 52 11.28 -13.49 30.32
N ALA A 53 12.58 -13.69 30.53
CA ALA A 53 13.17 -15.04 30.66
C ALA A 53 12.50 -15.89 31.77
N ASP A 54 11.92 -15.22 32.77
CA ASP A 54 11.18 -15.85 33.88
C ASP A 54 9.68 -16.04 33.60
N GLY A 55 9.22 -15.71 32.38
CA GLY A 55 7.82 -15.88 31.94
C GLY A 55 6.86 -14.76 32.35
N THR A 56 7.34 -13.68 32.98
CA THR A 56 6.49 -12.54 33.35
C THR A 56 6.13 -11.71 32.13
N PRO A 57 4.84 -11.49 31.83
CA PRO A 57 4.44 -10.68 30.69
C PRO A 57 4.69 -9.18 30.95
N TYR A 58 5.22 -8.48 29.96
CA TYR A 58 5.30 -7.02 29.90
C TYR A 58 4.78 -6.50 28.56
N THR A 59 4.22 -5.30 28.55
CA THR A 59 3.70 -4.66 27.33
C THR A 59 4.74 -3.72 26.76
N VAL A 60 5.17 -3.97 25.52
CA VAL A 60 5.99 -3.06 24.73
C VAL A 60 5.07 -2.20 23.89
N LYS A 61 5.21 -0.88 24.01
CA LYS A 61 4.51 0.09 23.17
C LYS A 61 5.52 0.79 22.26
N THR A 62 5.46 0.50 20.97
CA THR A 62 6.38 1.03 19.97
C THR A 62 5.76 2.21 19.25
N HIS A 63 6.40 3.37 19.35
CA HIS A 63 6.04 4.58 18.60
C HIS A 63 6.97 4.71 17.38
N ILE A 64 6.43 4.56 16.18
CA ILE A 64 7.19 4.78 14.94
C ILE A 64 6.99 6.23 14.51
N LEU A 65 8.04 7.04 14.63
CA LEU A 65 8.04 8.43 14.17
C LEU A 65 8.45 8.48 12.69
N GLY A 66 7.63 9.12 11.85
CA GLY A 66 7.91 9.32 10.43
C GLY A 66 7.09 8.44 9.50
N SER A 67 7.71 7.87 8.46
CA SER A 67 7.02 7.01 7.50
C SER A 67 6.93 5.58 8.01
N ALA A 68 6.04 5.33 8.97
CA ALA A 68 5.61 3.98 9.30
C ALA A 68 4.98 3.33 8.04
N PRO A 69 5.59 2.27 7.48
CA PRO A 69 4.96 1.54 6.38
C PRO A 69 3.73 0.78 6.93
N ALA A 70 2.68 0.67 6.13
CA ALA A 70 1.63 -0.30 6.40
C ALA A 70 2.21 -1.69 6.09
N LYS A 71 2.41 -2.52 7.11
CA LYS A 71 2.88 -3.90 6.92
C LYS A 71 1.83 -4.72 6.19
N LEU A 72 2.25 -5.53 5.24
CA LEU A 72 1.33 -6.46 4.57
C LEU A 72 0.80 -7.48 5.60
N PRO A 73 -0.50 -7.84 5.55
CA PRO A 73 -1.11 -8.79 6.47
C PRO A 73 -0.77 -10.24 6.09
N ILE A 74 0.52 -10.55 5.96
CA ILE A 74 1.07 -11.84 5.53
C ILE A 74 2.22 -12.24 6.47
N PRO A 75 2.48 -13.54 6.68
CA PRO A 75 3.56 -14.00 7.54
C PRO A 75 4.93 -13.70 6.95
N GLU A 76 5.97 -13.82 7.78
CA GLU A 76 7.35 -13.75 7.34
C GLU A 76 7.65 -14.91 6.38
N PRO A 77 8.16 -14.64 5.16
CA PRO A 77 8.33 -15.66 4.14
C PRO A 77 9.61 -16.47 4.34
N GLN A 78 9.60 -17.70 3.82
CA GLN A 78 10.78 -18.56 3.74
C GLN A 78 11.60 -18.30 2.47
N CYS A 79 10.92 -17.98 1.37
CA CYS A 79 11.51 -17.63 0.09
C CYS A 79 12.11 -16.21 0.13
N PRO A 80 13.42 -16.06 -0.16
CA PRO A 80 14.06 -14.75 -0.22
C PRO A 80 13.38 -13.80 -1.21
N GLU A 81 12.99 -14.29 -2.38
CA GLU A 81 12.38 -13.49 -3.44
C GLU A 81 10.97 -13.01 -3.08
N LEU A 82 10.21 -13.80 -2.31
CA LEU A 82 8.96 -13.33 -1.69
C LEU A 82 9.27 -12.24 -0.66
N GLY A 83 10.29 -12.44 0.18
CA GLY A 83 10.77 -11.44 1.14
C GLY A 83 11.12 -10.10 0.48
N ASP A 84 11.83 -10.14 -0.64
CA ASP A 84 12.17 -8.96 -1.42
C ASP A 84 10.91 -8.27 -1.97
N LEU A 85 9.94 -9.02 -2.51
CA LEU A 85 8.67 -8.46 -2.96
C LEU A 85 7.91 -7.76 -1.82
N ILE A 86 7.81 -8.39 -0.65
CA ILE A 86 7.19 -7.80 0.54
C ILE A 86 7.92 -6.50 0.92
N GLN A 87 9.24 -6.56 1.03
CA GLN A 87 10.05 -5.41 1.39
C GLN A 87 9.87 -4.28 0.37
N GLN A 88 9.82 -4.59 -0.92
CA GLN A 88 9.63 -3.58 -1.96
C GLN A 88 8.24 -2.94 -1.88
N LEU A 89 7.17 -3.71 -1.72
CA LEU A 89 5.82 -3.17 -1.51
C LEU A 89 5.75 -2.28 -0.26
N GLU A 90 6.36 -2.70 0.84
CA GLU A 90 6.34 -1.96 2.10
C GLU A 90 7.23 -0.71 2.09
N GLN A 91 8.36 -0.75 1.39
CA GLN A 91 9.38 0.31 1.47
C GLN A 91 9.37 1.27 0.29
N LEU A 92 9.05 0.83 -0.92
CA LEU A 92 9.13 1.71 -2.09
C LEU A 92 8.03 2.78 -2.06
N PRO A 93 8.34 3.99 -2.55
CA PRO A 93 7.37 5.07 -2.64
C PRO A 93 6.33 4.76 -3.72
N ALA A 94 5.09 5.21 -3.49
CA ALA A 94 4.13 5.37 -4.57
C ALA A 94 4.59 6.53 -5.51
N PRO A 95 4.02 6.65 -6.72
CA PRO A 95 4.44 7.67 -7.70
C PRO A 95 4.34 9.11 -7.17
N ASP A 96 3.38 9.39 -6.28
CA ASP A 96 3.20 10.69 -5.64
C ASP A 96 4.30 11.06 -4.61
N ARG A 97 5.20 10.12 -4.28
CA ARG A 97 6.31 10.26 -3.30
C ARG A 97 5.88 10.60 -1.87
N PHE A 98 4.59 10.68 -1.59
CA PHE A 98 4.03 10.92 -0.27
C PHE A 98 3.62 9.61 0.42
N ARG A 99 3.01 8.72 -0.35
CA ARG A 99 2.61 7.37 0.05
C ARG A 99 3.73 6.38 -0.26
N ARG A 100 3.64 5.22 0.39
CA ARG A 100 4.35 4.00 -0.02
C ARG A 100 3.39 3.12 -0.80
N ILE A 101 3.89 2.11 -1.51
CA ILE A 101 3.02 1.22 -2.28
C ILE A 101 1.96 0.58 -1.37
N THR A 102 2.29 0.12 -0.15
CA THR A 102 1.26 -0.42 0.76
C THR A 102 0.19 0.58 1.18
N HIS A 103 0.49 1.88 1.27
CA HIS A 103 -0.55 2.89 1.52
C HIS A 103 -1.48 3.06 0.30
N LEU A 104 -0.93 2.97 -0.91
CA LEU A 104 -1.72 2.94 -2.13
C LEU A 104 -2.66 1.71 -2.14
N LEU A 105 -2.17 0.54 -1.73
CA LEU A 105 -2.99 -0.66 -1.60
C LEU A 105 -4.12 -0.47 -0.57
N VAL A 106 -3.82 0.11 0.59
CA VAL A 106 -4.83 0.44 1.61
C VAL A 106 -5.88 1.40 1.05
N ASP A 107 -5.47 2.45 0.34
CA ASP A 107 -6.38 3.43 -0.28
C ASP A 107 -7.22 2.80 -1.41
N ALA A 108 -6.69 1.81 -2.12
CA ALA A 108 -7.40 1.00 -3.11
C ALA A 108 -8.34 -0.05 -2.48
N GLY A 109 -8.41 -0.12 -1.15
CA GLY A 109 -9.24 -1.08 -0.42
C GLY A 109 -8.75 -2.52 -0.54
N ALA A 110 -7.44 -2.74 -0.70
CA ALA A 110 -6.89 -4.07 -0.84
C ALA A 110 -7.17 -4.96 0.38
N CYS A 111 -7.76 -6.13 0.13
CA CYS A 111 -8.14 -7.11 1.14
C CYS A 111 -7.90 -8.55 0.64
N ASP A 112 -8.27 -9.56 1.44
CA ASP A 112 -8.21 -10.99 1.08
C ASP A 112 -6.83 -11.43 0.57
N PHE A 113 -5.78 -11.04 1.29
CA PHE A 113 -4.41 -11.34 0.92
C PHE A 113 -4.13 -12.84 0.92
N THR A 114 -3.49 -13.31 -0.15
CA THR A 114 -2.96 -14.67 -0.30
C THR A 114 -1.57 -14.57 -0.89
N TRP A 115 -0.74 -15.59 -0.66
CA TRP A 115 0.64 -15.59 -1.12
C TRP A 115 1.09 -17.00 -1.53
N VAL A 116 2.11 -17.04 -2.37
CA VAL A 116 2.83 -18.26 -2.75
C VAL A 116 4.25 -18.09 -2.24
N ASP A 117 4.62 -18.91 -1.26
CA ASP A 117 5.95 -18.94 -0.63
C ASP A 117 6.64 -20.27 -1.00
N PRO A 118 7.29 -20.34 -2.18
CA PRO A 118 7.86 -21.58 -2.65
C PRO A 118 9.18 -21.91 -1.95
N THR A 119 9.52 -23.19 -1.89
CA THR A 119 10.90 -23.58 -1.59
C THR A 119 11.83 -23.16 -2.74
N PRO A 120 13.13 -22.92 -2.50
CA PRO A 120 14.04 -22.43 -3.54
C PRO A 120 14.12 -23.30 -4.81
N ASP A 121 13.88 -24.61 -4.68
CA ASP A 121 13.84 -25.58 -5.78
C ASP A 121 12.57 -25.50 -6.65
N LYS A 122 11.50 -24.88 -6.15
CA LYS A 122 10.19 -24.77 -6.81
C LYS A 122 9.89 -23.39 -7.38
N ILE A 123 10.84 -22.46 -7.28
CA ILE A 123 10.63 -21.06 -7.66
C ILE A 123 10.21 -20.88 -9.14
N ILE A 124 10.56 -21.82 -10.01
CA ILE A 124 10.17 -21.80 -11.44
C ILE A 124 8.76 -22.38 -11.64
N GLU A 125 8.43 -23.47 -10.94
CA GLU A 125 7.13 -24.16 -11.08
C GLU A 125 5.99 -23.39 -10.40
N THR A 126 6.28 -22.82 -9.23
CA THR A 126 5.35 -22.04 -8.42
C THR A 126 6.02 -20.74 -8.02
N PRO A 127 5.99 -19.70 -8.88
CA PRO A 127 6.68 -18.46 -8.61
C PRO A 127 6.15 -17.78 -7.35
N PRO A 128 7.01 -17.08 -6.60
CA PRO A 128 6.61 -16.24 -5.48
C PRO A 128 5.57 -15.23 -5.93
N ALA A 129 4.48 -15.11 -5.18
CA ALA A 129 3.40 -14.21 -5.54
C ALA A 129 2.65 -13.69 -4.32
N ILE A 130 2.07 -12.51 -4.45
CA ILE A 130 1.12 -11.93 -3.50
C ILE A 130 -0.13 -11.55 -4.29
N SER A 131 -1.29 -12.02 -3.85
CA SER A 131 -2.58 -11.66 -4.43
C SER A 131 -3.48 -11.02 -3.40
N PHE A 132 -4.31 -10.08 -3.84
CA PHE A 132 -5.28 -9.37 -3.02
C PHE A 132 -6.47 -8.92 -3.89
N THR A 133 -7.61 -8.71 -3.27
CA THR A 133 -8.81 -8.17 -3.94
C THR A 133 -8.85 -6.66 -3.78
N VAL A 134 -9.26 -5.93 -4.83
CA VAL A 134 -9.55 -4.50 -4.76
C VAL A 134 -10.93 -4.20 -5.32
N GLU A 135 -11.52 -3.09 -4.88
CA GLU A 135 -12.78 -2.56 -5.42
C GLU A 135 -12.64 -1.06 -5.70
N THR A 136 -11.96 -0.76 -6.79
CA THR A 136 -11.76 0.61 -7.25
C THR A 136 -12.58 0.92 -8.49
N THR A 137 -12.73 2.20 -8.81
CA THR A 137 -13.40 2.60 -10.06
C THR A 137 -12.60 2.18 -11.31
N LYS A 138 -11.30 1.94 -11.17
CA LYS A 138 -10.43 1.45 -12.25
C LYS A 138 -10.54 -0.07 -12.41
N PHE A 139 -10.57 -0.80 -11.31
CA PHE A 139 -10.62 -2.25 -11.33
C PHE A 139 -11.30 -2.81 -10.09
N ALA A 140 -12.14 -3.82 -10.30
CA ALA A 140 -12.75 -4.62 -9.25
C ALA A 140 -12.47 -6.10 -9.56
N GLY A 141 -11.78 -6.77 -8.65
CA GLY A 141 -11.31 -8.15 -8.82
C GLY A 141 -10.02 -8.44 -8.07
N ARG A 142 -9.40 -9.57 -8.40
CA ARG A 142 -8.13 -10.03 -7.82
C ARG A 142 -6.96 -9.45 -8.61
N VAL A 143 -6.00 -8.90 -7.88
CA VAL A 143 -4.70 -8.46 -8.39
C VAL A 143 -3.66 -9.44 -7.88
N THR A 144 -2.74 -9.88 -8.73
CA THR A 144 -1.61 -10.73 -8.34
C THR A 144 -0.32 -10.10 -8.82
N VAL A 145 0.61 -9.86 -7.89
CA VAL A 145 2.00 -9.51 -8.21
C VAL A 145 2.84 -10.76 -8.03
N LEU A 146 3.46 -11.24 -9.09
CA LEU A 146 4.28 -12.45 -9.08
C LEU A 146 5.67 -12.20 -9.63
N TYR A 147 6.67 -12.91 -9.10
CA TYR A 147 8.05 -12.83 -9.56
C TYR A 147 8.27 -13.72 -10.79
N ASP A 148 8.70 -13.10 -11.88
CA ASP A 148 9.16 -13.80 -13.07
C ASP A 148 10.68 -14.00 -13.01
N ARG A 149 11.07 -15.24 -12.73
CA ARG A 149 12.47 -15.63 -12.60
C ARG A 149 13.25 -15.49 -13.91
N ALA A 150 12.60 -15.68 -15.06
CA ALA A 150 13.29 -15.66 -16.35
C ALA A 150 13.68 -14.24 -16.76
N GLY A 151 12.78 -13.28 -16.54
CA GLY A 151 13.02 -11.86 -16.80
C GLY A 151 13.71 -11.11 -15.67
N ASP A 152 13.75 -11.69 -14.46
CA ASP A 152 14.16 -11.03 -13.22
C ASP A 152 13.37 -9.73 -12.96
N VAL A 153 12.06 -9.85 -13.07
CA VAL A 153 11.06 -8.76 -13.01
C VAL A 153 9.80 -9.27 -12.32
N TYR A 154 8.85 -8.37 -12.06
CA TYR A 154 7.50 -8.79 -11.72
C TYR A 154 6.60 -8.88 -12.95
N ALA A 155 5.52 -9.63 -12.79
CA ALA A 155 4.32 -9.48 -13.59
C ALA A 155 3.14 -9.14 -12.68
N VAL A 156 2.20 -8.36 -13.20
CA VAL A 156 0.95 -8.00 -12.51
C VAL A 156 -0.22 -8.56 -13.31
N GLU A 157 -0.96 -9.48 -12.71
CA GLU A 157 -2.20 -10.03 -13.28
C GLU A 157 -3.43 -9.38 -12.66
N LEU A 158 -4.43 -9.10 -13.49
CA LEU A 158 -5.76 -8.69 -13.10
C LEU A 158 -6.75 -9.80 -13.45
N ARG A 159 -7.46 -10.32 -12.46
CA ARG A 159 -8.45 -11.39 -12.61
C ARG A 159 -9.82 -10.98 -12.12
N ARG A 160 -10.85 -11.33 -12.88
CA ARG A 160 -12.26 -11.21 -12.48
C ARG A 160 -12.90 -12.58 -12.64
N ASP A 161 -13.56 -13.07 -11.59
CA ASP A 161 -14.19 -14.39 -11.57
C ASP A 161 -13.22 -15.51 -12.03
N ASP A 162 -11.96 -15.41 -11.57
CA ASP A 162 -10.81 -16.27 -11.91
C ASP A 162 -10.33 -16.23 -13.38
N GLU A 163 -11.01 -15.49 -14.26
CA GLU A 163 -10.56 -15.20 -15.61
C GLU A 163 -9.47 -14.13 -15.61
N LEU A 164 -8.37 -14.37 -16.35
CA LEU A 164 -7.32 -13.38 -16.56
C LEU A 164 -7.82 -12.30 -17.53
N VAL A 165 -8.07 -11.11 -17.00
CA VAL A 165 -8.59 -9.96 -17.75
C VAL A 165 -7.44 -9.17 -18.37
N ASP A 166 -6.35 -9.01 -17.63
CA ASP A 166 -5.17 -8.28 -18.09
C ASP A 166 -3.92 -8.82 -17.42
N ARG A 167 -2.78 -8.67 -18.10
CA ARG A 167 -1.47 -9.04 -17.57
C ARG A 167 -0.42 -8.05 -18.06
N HIS A 168 0.30 -7.47 -17.12
CA HIS A 168 1.46 -6.63 -17.37
C HIS A 168 2.72 -7.41 -17.04
N ASP A 169 3.43 -7.84 -18.07
CA ASP A 169 4.77 -8.42 -17.95
C ASP A 169 5.86 -7.35 -17.86
N GLU A 170 7.09 -7.76 -17.56
CA GLU A 170 8.29 -6.90 -17.53
C GLU A 170 8.15 -5.68 -16.60
N VAL A 171 7.49 -5.86 -15.45
CA VAL A 171 7.36 -4.82 -14.43
C VAL A 171 8.63 -4.78 -13.60
N TYR A 172 9.51 -3.83 -13.90
CA TYR A 172 10.71 -3.58 -13.12
C TYR A 172 10.39 -3.18 -11.68
N PHE A 173 11.25 -3.57 -10.75
CA PHE A 173 11.09 -3.37 -9.31
C PHE A 173 10.81 -1.91 -8.92
N ASP A 174 11.48 -0.95 -9.57
CA ASP A 174 11.32 0.48 -9.32
C ASP A 174 10.06 1.08 -9.96
N SER A 175 9.49 0.41 -10.97
CA SER A 175 8.26 0.81 -11.67
C SER A 175 6.98 0.21 -11.07
N LEU A 176 7.09 -0.75 -10.14
CA LEU A 176 5.95 -1.48 -9.57
C LEU A 176 4.88 -0.53 -8.99
N GLY A 177 5.31 0.53 -8.30
CA GLY A 177 4.38 1.54 -7.75
C GLY A 177 3.60 2.30 -8.83
N GLU A 178 4.24 2.61 -9.97
CA GLU A 178 3.61 3.29 -11.11
C GLU A 178 2.60 2.37 -11.82
N VAL A 179 2.95 1.09 -11.98
CA VAL A 179 2.04 0.10 -12.55
C VAL A 179 0.82 -0.06 -11.66
N LEU A 180 0.99 -0.27 -10.35
CA LEU A 180 -0.14 -0.42 -9.43
C LEU A 180 -1.00 0.84 -9.36
N GLU A 181 -0.41 2.04 -9.32
CA GLU A 181 -1.18 3.29 -9.38
C GLU A 181 -2.04 3.37 -10.64
N ARG A 182 -1.45 3.06 -11.80
CA ARG A 182 -2.17 3.08 -13.08
C ARG A 182 -3.37 2.12 -13.06
N LEU A 183 -3.19 0.92 -12.52
CA LEU A 183 -4.19 -0.15 -12.59
C LEU A 183 -5.28 -0.04 -11.53
N ILE A 184 -4.94 0.33 -10.29
CA ILE A 184 -5.88 0.18 -9.17
C ILE A 184 -6.14 1.46 -8.38
N ASP A 185 -5.27 2.47 -8.40
CA ASP A 185 -5.52 3.69 -7.63
C ASP A 185 -6.40 4.69 -8.38
N ASP A 186 -7.60 4.96 -7.89
CA ASP A 186 -8.53 5.91 -8.48
C ASP A 186 -8.50 7.32 -7.88
N GLY A 187 -7.56 7.60 -6.99
CA GLY A 187 -7.35 8.92 -6.42
C GLY A 187 -8.38 9.34 -5.37
N ARG A 188 -9.30 8.45 -4.94
CA ARG A 188 -10.31 8.77 -3.90
C ARG A 188 -9.70 9.21 -2.58
N TRP A 189 -8.48 8.78 -2.27
CA TRP A 189 -7.73 9.20 -1.07
C TRP A 189 -7.42 10.70 -1.01
N ARG A 190 -7.54 11.44 -2.12
CA ARG A 190 -7.32 12.89 -2.19
C ARG A 190 -8.54 13.70 -1.74
N GLN A 191 -9.70 13.05 -1.56
CA GLN A 191 -10.97 13.69 -1.21
C GLN A 191 -11.17 13.86 0.30
#